data_AF-A0A3R7A314-F1
#
_entry.id   AF-A0A3R7A314-F1
#
_cell.length_a   1.000
_cell.length_b   1.000
_cell.length_c   1.000
_cell.angle_alpha   90.00
_cell.angle_beta   90.00
_cell.angle_gamma   90.00
#
_symmetry.space_group_name_H-M   'P 1'
#
loop_
_entity.id
_entity.type
_entity.pdbx_description
1 polymer ?
#
loop_
_entity_poly.entity_id
_entity_poly.type
_entity_poly.pdbx_seq_one_letter_code
_entity_poly.pdbx_strand_id
1 'polypeptide(L)'
;MLKPIILIITSIAILTAVVFTIVNIFQSYFSQQNRIIITSQTNNPTPTPTPVPKVKLVLPGTSYFLTDIPFIYQTFNNCGPASLSMILKFYNLNVSQEELGNILRPYQHPLGYNDDKSVTFPEFIPIVENYNLVSFHRPNGDIDKVKLLLTNDIPILTRTWVKEDYPVGHFRIITGYDDQTGNFTQVDSIGGYQRIPYQRFLNLWQPFNYEYMTITSPEKEAVVKKIIGEEVDESVAWQNALKKAQLEESLHPDSVFPLFNQSVAHYHLRQYTESVEVFEKVEKRLTSNTLWYQIEPILAYQQLKNHTRVLSLTDRVFQGGNIAFSELYIIRGEVYLDQGNREAAQREFEKAYQYNRNLPQAKEKLNSIRSI
;
A
#
# COMPACT_ATOMS: atom_id res chain seq x y z
N MET A 1 -13.62 63.46 -40.25
CA MET A 1 -13.53 62.94 -38.87
C MET A 1 -14.53 61.80 -38.57
N LEU A 2 -14.75 60.81 -39.47
CA LEU A 2 -15.69 59.69 -39.18
C LEU A 2 -15.11 58.28 -39.36
N LYS A 3 -13.89 58.12 -39.90
CA LYS A 3 -13.30 56.79 -40.14
C LYS A 3 -12.80 56.01 -38.90
N PRO A 4 -12.28 56.63 -37.82
CA PRO A 4 -11.77 55.84 -36.68
C PRO A 4 -12.88 55.34 -35.74
N ILE A 5 -14.06 55.98 -35.73
CA ILE A 5 -15.19 55.59 -34.86
C ILE A 5 -15.88 54.32 -35.40
N ILE A 6 -15.97 54.18 -36.72
CA ILE A 6 -16.58 52.99 -37.35
C ILE A 6 -15.75 51.73 -37.08
N LEU A 7 -14.40 51.83 -37.07
CA LEU A 7 -13.54 50.67 -36.80
C LEU A 7 -13.69 50.14 -35.37
N ILE A 8 -13.78 51.03 -34.38
CA ILE A 8 -13.93 50.65 -32.96
C ILE A 8 -15.29 50.01 -32.70
N ILE A 9 -16.36 50.54 -33.33
CA ILE A 9 -17.71 49.96 -33.22
C ILE A 9 -17.75 48.58 -33.88
N THR A 10 -17.10 48.37 -35.03
CA THR A 10 -17.02 47.05 -35.65
C THR A 10 -16.21 46.05 -34.84
N SER A 11 -15.13 46.48 -34.18
CA SER A 11 -14.32 45.59 -33.33
C SER A 11 -15.06 45.17 -32.05
N ILE A 12 -15.83 46.07 -31.44
CA ILE A 12 -16.67 45.74 -30.27
C ILE A 12 -17.81 44.80 -30.69
N ALA A 13 -18.45 45.04 -31.84
CA ALA A 13 -19.51 44.17 -32.34
C ALA A 13 -19.01 42.73 -32.63
N ILE A 14 -17.81 42.59 -33.20
CA ILE A 14 -17.19 41.28 -33.45
C ILE A 14 -16.82 40.59 -32.13
N LEU A 15 -16.29 41.32 -31.15
CA LEU A 15 -15.95 40.76 -29.84
C LEU A 15 -17.21 40.30 -29.09
N THR A 16 -18.30 41.07 -29.14
CA THR A 16 -19.58 40.67 -28.55
C THR A 16 -20.20 39.47 -29.26
N ALA A 17 -20.08 39.38 -30.59
CA ALA A 17 -20.55 38.23 -31.34
C ALA A 17 -19.75 36.96 -30.99
N VAL A 18 -18.42 37.06 -30.89
CA VAL A 18 -17.55 35.92 -30.52
C VAL A 18 -17.83 35.44 -29.08
N VAL A 19 -18.02 36.35 -28.13
CA VAL A 19 -18.39 35.99 -26.75
C VAL A 19 -19.78 35.35 -26.71
N PHE A 20 -20.74 35.85 -27.48
CA PHE A 20 -22.08 35.24 -27.56
C PHE A 20 -22.05 33.84 -28.17
N THR A 21 -21.20 33.60 -29.19
CA THR A 21 -21.04 32.27 -29.79
C THR A 21 -20.35 31.30 -28.82
N ILE A 22 -19.34 31.74 -28.07
CA ILE A 22 -18.64 30.91 -27.07
C ILE A 22 -19.58 30.56 -25.90
N VAL A 23 -20.38 31.52 -25.42
CA VAL A 23 -21.39 31.26 -24.37
C VAL A 23 -22.46 30.29 -24.84
N ASN A 24 -22.92 30.38 -26.09
CA ASN A 24 -23.88 29.43 -26.66
C ASN A 24 -23.28 28.03 -26.89
N ILE A 25 -22.00 27.94 -27.26
CA ILE A 25 -21.29 26.64 -27.37
C ILE A 25 -21.14 26.02 -25.98
N PHE A 26 -20.80 26.79 -24.94
CA PHE A 26 -20.73 26.31 -23.56
C PHE A 26 -22.10 25.90 -22.99
N GLN A 27 -23.17 26.66 -23.27
CA GLN A 27 -24.54 26.28 -22.90
C GLN A 27 -25.01 25.01 -23.64
N SER A 28 -24.65 24.86 -24.91
CA SER A 28 -24.95 23.64 -25.69
C SER A 28 -24.19 22.41 -25.15
N TYR A 29 -22.91 22.58 -24.77
CA TYR A 29 -22.11 21.53 -24.14
C TYR A 29 -22.65 21.11 -22.77
N PHE A 30 -23.05 22.08 -21.92
CA PHE A 30 -23.69 21.79 -20.64
C PHE A 30 -25.09 21.15 -20.81
N SER A 31 -25.83 21.53 -21.86
CA SER A 31 -27.15 20.97 -22.15
C SER A 31 -27.08 19.54 -22.72
N GLN A 32 -25.97 19.14 -23.34
CA GLN A 32 -25.74 17.75 -23.76
C GLN A 32 -25.30 16.83 -22.61
N GLN A 33 -24.57 17.33 -21.61
CA GLN A 33 -24.22 16.55 -20.42
C GLN A 33 -25.39 16.39 -19.42
N ASN A 34 -26.39 17.27 -19.45
CA ASN A 34 -27.58 17.20 -18.60
C ASN A 34 -28.85 16.65 -19.28
N ARG A 35 -28.72 15.89 -20.37
CA ARG A 35 -29.82 15.00 -20.79
C ARG A 35 -29.91 13.84 -19.81
N ILE A 36 -30.62 14.09 -18.71
CA ILE A 36 -31.24 13.07 -17.88
C ILE A 36 -32.07 12.22 -18.83
N ILE A 37 -31.62 10.99 -19.07
CA ILE A 37 -32.47 9.96 -19.64
C ILE A 37 -33.59 9.77 -18.61
N ILE A 38 -34.77 10.31 -18.89
CA ILE A 38 -35.98 9.93 -18.18
C ILE A 38 -36.30 8.51 -18.65
N THR A 39 -35.62 7.55 -18.03
CA THR A 39 -36.01 6.15 -18.09
C THR A 39 -37.38 6.08 -17.45
N SER A 40 -38.38 5.58 -18.18
CA SER A 40 -39.69 5.27 -17.60
C SER A 40 -39.47 4.44 -16.34
N GLN A 41 -39.92 4.93 -15.19
CA GLN A 41 -39.93 4.17 -13.94
C GLN A 41 -40.81 2.94 -14.15
N THR A 42 -40.18 1.80 -14.44
CA THR A 42 -40.78 0.52 -14.12
C THR A 42 -40.81 0.44 -12.61
N ASN A 43 -42.01 0.30 -12.04
CA ASN A 43 -42.23 0.00 -10.62
C ASN A 43 -41.64 -1.37 -10.30
N ASN A 44 -40.31 -1.48 -10.24
CA ASN A 44 -39.65 -2.61 -9.64
C ASN A 44 -39.75 -2.43 -8.12
N PRO A 45 -40.24 -3.41 -7.37
CA PRO A 45 -40.25 -3.33 -5.91
C PRO A 45 -38.83 -3.08 -5.45
N THR A 46 -38.64 -2.02 -4.66
CA THR A 46 -37.40 -1.76 -3.93
C THR A 46 -37.01 -3.07 -3.23
N PRO A 47 -35.82 -3.65 -3.48
CA PRO A 47 -35.40 -4.82 -2.74
C PRO A 47 -35.41 -4.42 -1.27
N THR A 48 -36.30 -5.05 -0.50
CA THR A 48 -36.32 -4.95 0.96
C THR A 48 -34.89 -5.16 1.44
N PRO A 49 -34.31 -4.28 2.28
CA PRO A 49 -32.97 -4.50 2.80
C PRO A 49 -32.98 -5.87 3.50
N THR A 50 -32.33 -6.85 2.88
CA THR A 50 -32.10 -8.15 3.49
C THR A 50 -31.43 -7.87 4.83
N PRO A 51 -32.00 -8.31 5.97
CA PRO A 51 -31.40 -8.06 7.26
C PRO A 51 -29.96 -8.57 7.21
N VAL A 52 -28.99 -7.66 7.33
CA VAL A 52 -27.58 -8.02 7.42
C VAL A 52 -27.49 -9.03 8.57
N PRO A 53 -27.01 -10.25 8.32
CA PRO A 53 -26.85 -11.24 9.38
C PRO A 53 -26.10 -10.57 10.52
N LYS A 54 -26.67 -10.58 11.73
CA LYS A 54 -25.98 -10.07 12.92
C LYS A 54 -24.79 -10.99 13.17
N VAL A 55 -23.63 -10.65 12.61
CA VAL A 55 -22.38 -11.36 12.84
C VAL A 55 -22.07 -11.30 14.33
N LYS A 56 -22.06 -12.46 14.98
CA LYS A 56 -21.72 -12.59 16.40
C LYS A 56 -20.23 -12.86 16.50
N LEU A 57 -19.49 -11.91 17.09
CA LEU A 57 -18.08 -12.08 17.39
C LEU A 57 -17.90 -13.03 18.58
N VAL A 58 -16.90 -13.89 18.49
CA VAL A 58 -16.33 -14.58 19.66
C VAL A 58 -15.34 -13.61 20.31
N LEU A 59 -15.50 -13.35 21.61
CA LEU A 59 -14.62 -12.44 22.34
C LEU A 59 -13.36 -13.16 22.84
N PRO A 60 -12.19 -12.50 22.89
CA PRO A 60 -10.96 -13.06 23.41
C PRO A 60 -11.10 -13.60 24.84
N GLY A 61 -10.68 -14.85 25.04
CA GLY A 61 -10.38 -15.39 26.38
C GLY A 61 -8.94 -15.05 26.80
N THR A 62 -8.40 -15.74 27.81
CA THR A 62 -7.02 -15.54 28.28
C THR A 62 -5.96 -16.12 27.33
N SER A 63 -6.32 -17.06 26.47
CA SER A 63 -5.42 -17.60 25.47
C SER A 63 -6.19 -18.13 24.28
N TYR A 64 -5.52 -18.17 23.13
CA TYR A 64 -6.01 -18.77 21.91
C TYR A 64 -4.83 -19.30 21.11
N PHE A 65 -5.02 -20.41 20.41
CA PHE A 65 -4.03 -20.91 19.46
C PHE A 65 -4.74 -21.51 18.26
N LEU A 66 -4.54 -20.88 17.10
CA LEU A 66 -4.95 -21.40 15.81
C LEU A 66 -3.99 -22.52 15.42
N THR A 67 -4.52 -23.74 15.36
CA THR A 67 -3.75 -24.90 14.91
C THR A 67 -3.58 -24.87 13.38
N ASP A 68 -2.67 -25.72 12.87
CA ASP A 68 -2.66 -26.12 11.46
C ASP A 68 -2.21 -25.11 10.41
N ILE A 69 -1.51 -24.02 10.78
CA ILE A 69 -0.70 -23.29 9.79
C ILE A 69 0.61 -24.06 9.57
N PRO A 70 0.83 -24.63 8.37
CA PRO A 70 2.05 -25.38 8.10
C PRO A 70 3.24 -24.46 8.03
N PHE A 71 4.36 -24.93 8.54
CA PHE A 71 5.62 -24.20 8.50
C PHE A 71 6.39 -24.46 7.19
N ILE A 72 6.92 -23.40 6.59
CA ILE A 72 7.78 -23.40 5.41
C ILE A 72 9.00 -22.52 5.67
N TYR A 73 10.21 -23.08 5.55
CA TYR A 73 11.44 -22.30 5.52
C TYR A 73 11.50 -21.45 4.27
N GLN A 74 11.79 -20.15 4.39
CA GLN A 74 11.99 -19.31 3.22
C GLN A 74 13.30 -19.61 2.50
N THR A 75 13.30 -19.39 1.18
CA THR A 75 14.53 -19.11 0.43
C THR A 75 15.00 -17.66 0.67
N PHE A 76 16.15 -17.28 0.10
CA PHE A 76 16.74 -15.96 0.29
C PHE A 76 15.75 -14.84 -0.07
N ASN A 77 15.59 -13.83 0.81
CA ASN A 77 14.62 -12.73 0.69
C ASN A 77 13.14 -13.14 0.48
N ASN A 78 12.80 -14.42 0.67
CA ASN A 78 11.49 -14.94 0.30
C ASN A 78 10.45 -14.98 1.43
N CYS A 79 10.65 -14.19 2.50
CA CYS A 79 9.75 -14.18 3.67
C CYS A 79 8.29 -13.90 3.32
N GLY A 80 8.03 -12.97 2.39
CA GLY A 80 6.68 -12.67 1.91
C GLY A 80 5.99 -13.86 1.21
N PRO A 81 6.53 -14.37 0.09
CA PRO A 81 6.00 -15.55 -0.62
C PRO A 81 5.94 -16.81 0.25
N ALA A 82 6.92 -17.05 1.13
CA ALA A 82 6.86 -18.15 2.08
C ALA A 82 5.69 -17.98 3.05
N SER A 83 5.48 -16.78 3.59
CA SER A 83 4.36 -16.51 4.51
C SER A 83 3.00 -16.59 3.81
N LEU A 84 2.89 -16.06 2.59
CA LEU A 84 1.68 -16.18 1.79
C LEU A 84 1.38 -17.65 1.43
N SER A 85 2.40 -18.43 1.08
CA SER A 85 2.27 -19.89 0.85
C SER A 85 1.73 -20.61 2.09
N MET A 86 2.26 -20.30 3.28
CA MET A 86 1.77 -20.89 4.54
C MET A 86 0.30 -20.52 4.81
N ILE A 87 -0.09 -19.26 4.60
CA ILE A 87 -1.49 -18.80 4.74
C ILE A 87 -2.43 -19.46 3.72
N LEU A 88 -2.03 -19.55 2.45
CA LEU A 88 -2.84 -20.19 1.41
C LEU A 88 -3.04 -21.68 1.75
N LYS A 89 -2.00 -22.34 2.27
CA LYS A 89 -2.10 -23.75 2.67
C LYS A 89 -3.01 -23.96 3.89
N PHE A 90 -3.11 -22.99 4.80
CA PHE A 90 -4.14 -23.00 5.86
C PHE A 90 -5.57 -23.02 5.28
N TYR A 91 -5.80 -22.40 4.11
CA TYR A 91 -7.04 -22.48 3.36
C TYR A 91 -7.12 -23.66 2.38
N ASN A 92 -6.27 -24.69 2.55
CA ASN A 92 -6.16 -25.87 1.69
C ASN A 92 -5.76 -25.56 0.23
N LEU A 93 -5.14 -24.40 -0.01
CA LEU A 93 -4.61 -24.01 -1.31
C LEU A 93 -3.10 -24.30 -1.37
N ASN A 94 -2.70 -25.22 -2.22
CA ASN A 94 -1.31 -25.64 -2.34
C ASN A 94 -0.57 -24.81 -3.40
N VAL A 95 -0.04 -23.66 -2.99
CA VAL A 95 0.79 -22.77 -3.82
C VAL A 95 2.16 -22.66 -3.18
N SER A 96 3.23 -22.95 -3.93
CA SER A 96 4.58 -22.97 -3.37
C SER A 96 5.15 -21.55 -3.21
N GLN A 97 6.11 -21.38 -2.29
CA GLN A 97 6.84 -20.12 -2.18
C GLN A 97 7.64 -19.77 -3.44
N GLU A 98 8.02 -20.79 -4.24
CA GLU A 98 8.76 -20.62 -5.49
C GLU A 98 7.85 -20.03 -6.56
N GLU A 99 6.64 -20.57 -6.70
CA GLU A 99 5.62 -20.06 -7.62
C GLU A 99 5.27 -18.61 -7.27
N LEU A 100 4.97 -18.34 -5.99
CA LEU A 100 4.68 -16.99 -5.52
C LEU A 100 5.88 -16.05 -5.68
N GLY A 101 7.10 -16.52 -5.41
CA GLY A 101 8.32 -15.74 -5.65
C GLY A 101 8.52 -15.39 -7.12
N ASN A 102 8.26 -16.34 -8.03
CA ASN A 102 8.34 -16.12 -9.47
C ASN A 102 7.28 -15.15 -10.01
N ILE A 103 6.17 -14.98 -9.30
CA ILE A 103 5.13 -13.99 -9.61
C ILE A 103 5.53 -12.62 -9.07
N LEU A 104 5.77 -12.56 -7.76
CA LEU A 104 5.94 -11.31 -7.02
C LEU A 104 7.29 -10.65 -7.28
N ARG A 105 8.37 -11.44 -7.23
CA ARG A 105 9.76 -10.98 -7.35
C ARG A 105 10.55 -11.85 -8.32
N PRO A 106 10.26 -11.84 -9.63
CA PRO A 106 10.85 -12.78 -10.57
C PRO A 106 12.38 -12.67 -10.72
N TYR A 107 13.00 -11.56 -10.32
CA TYR A 107 14.45 -11.38 -10.34
C TYR A 107 15.08 -11.80 -9.00
N GLN A 108 15.27 -13.12 -8.83
CA GLN A 108 15.83 -13.72 -7.61
C GLN A 108 17.26 -14.19 -7.86
N HIS A 109 18.13 -14.02 -6.86
CA HIS A 109 19.47 -14.57 -6.86
C HIS A 109 19.64 -15.47 -5.62
N PRO A 110 20.17 -16.70 -5.74
CA PRO A 110 20.29 -17.63 -4.60
C PRO A 110 21.08 -17.08 -3.40
N LEU A 111 22.02 -16.18 -3.66
CA LEU A 111 22.83 -15.48 -2.64
C LEU A 111 22.33 -14.06 -2.31
N GLY A 112 21.21 -13.63 -2.89
CA GLY A 112 20.67 -12.29 -2.68
C GLY A 112 21.48 -11.14 -3.28
N TYR A 113 22.36 -11.42 -4.25
CA TYR A 113 23.10 -10.36 -4.92
C TYR A 113 22.20 -9.70 -5.96
N ASN A 114 21.92 -8.41 -5.78
CA ASN A 114 21.13 -7.61 -6.71
C ASN A 114 19.73 -8.17 -7.04
N ASP A 115 19.16 -8.99 -6.17
CA ASP A 115 17.77 -9.44 -6.26
C ASP A 115 16.80 -8.41 -5.70
N ASP A 116 15.53 -8.60 -6.01
CA ASP A 116 14.44 -7.84 -5.42
C ASP A 116 14.28 -8.25 -3.93
N LYS A 117 14.52 -7.29 -3.05
CA LYS A 117 14.70 -7.52 -1.59
C LYS A 117 13.41 -7.77 -0.85
N SER A 118 12.27 -7.31 -1.36
CA SER A 118 11.01 -7.36 -0.63
C SER A 118 9.80 -7.36 -1.53
N VAL A 119 8.62 -7.40 -0.93
CA VAL A 119 7.29 -7.31 -1.54
C VAL A 119 6.45 -6.55 -0.55
N THR A 120 5.39 -5.92 -1.01
CA THR A 120 4.43 -5.14 -0.23
C THR A 120 3.13 -5.91 -0.03
N PHE A 121 2.32 -5.49 0.94
CA PHE A 121 0.99 -6.09 1.13
C PHE A 121 0.04 -5.85 -0.06
N PRO A 122 0.00 -4.67 -0.69
CA PRO A 122 -0.80 -4.45 -1.88
C PRO A 122 -0.55 -5.45 -3.02
N GLU A 123 0.69 -5.94 -3.19
CA GLU A 123 1.01 -6.96 -4.19
C GLU A 123 0.36 -8.33 -3.91
N PHE A 124 0.01 -8.63 -2.65
CA PHE A 124 -0.67 -9.89 -2.31
C PHE A 124 -2.14 -9.88 -2.67
N ILE A 125 -2.79 -8.70 -2.67
CA ILE A 125 -4.24 -8.56 -2.88
C ILE A 125 -4.71 -9.26 -4.17
N PRO A 126 -4.16 -8.96 -5.37
CA PRO A 126 -4.61 -9.61 -6.61
C PRO A 126 -4.31 -11.11 -6.63
N ILE A 127 -3.29 -11.58 -5.91
CA ILE A 127 -2.98 -13.02 -5.81
C ILE A 127 -4.05 -13.73 -4.98
N VAL A 128 -4.40 -13.15 -3.83
CA VAL A 128 -5.40 -13.70 -2.91
C VAL A 128 -6.78 -13.73 -3.56
N GLU A 129 -7.14 -12.69 -4.31
CA GLU A 129 -8.41 -12.61 -5.05
C GLU A 129 -8.56 -13.72 -6.10
N ASN A 130 -7.48 -14.15 -6.76
CA ASN A 130 -7.50 -15.27 -7.71
C ASN A 130 -7.93 -16.61 -7.08
N TYR A 131 -7.87 -16.72 -5.75
CA TYR A 131 -8.31 -17.91 -5.01
C TYR A 131 -9.67 -17.74 -4.34
N ASN A 132 -10.45 -16.70 -4.70
CA ASN A 132 -11.73 -16.35 -4.08
C ASN A 132 -11.63 -16.09 -2.56
N LEU A 133 -10.46 -15.64 -2.12
CA LEU A 133 -10.25 -15.18 -0.75
C LEU A 133 -10.39 -13.65 -0.70
N VAL A 134 -10.76 -13.15 0.47
CA VAL A 134 -10.89 -11.73 0.77
C VAL A 134 -9.72 -11.30 1.65
N SER A 135 -9.16 -10.12 1.37
CA SER A 135 -8.11 -9.56 2.20
C SER A 135 -8.37 -8.11 2.61
N PHE A 136 -7.85 -7.73 3.78
CA PHE A 136 -7.80 -6.36 4.27
C PHE A 136 -6.39 -6.08 4.75
N HIS A 137 -5.73 -5.08 4.15
CA HIS A 137 -4.46 -4.54 4.62
C HIS A 137 -4.72 -3.21 5.32
N ARG A 138 -4.37 -3.11 6.61
CA ARG A 138 -4.61 -1.89 7.40
C ARG A 138 -3.40 -1.55 8.27
N PRO A 139 -3.11 -0.26 8.49
CA PRO A 139 -2.23 0.19 9.55
C PRO A 139 -2.95 0.12 10.90
N ASN A 140 -2.32 0.65 11.96
CA ASN A 140 -2.96 0.87 13.26
C ASN A 140 -3.44 -0.41 13.97
N GLY A 141 -2.73 -1.51 13.76
CA GLY A 141 -2.93 -2.72 14.55
C GLY A 141 -2.56 -2.53 16.02
N ASP A 142 -3.15 -3.35 16.87
CA ASP A 142 -2.85 -3.44 18.31
C ASP A 142 -3.10 -4.88 18.80
N ILE A 143 -2.74 -5.14 20.07
CA ILE A 143 -2.85 -6.46 20.67
C ILE A 143 -4.31 -6.94 20.70
N ASP A 144 -5.26 -6.06 20.99
CA ASP A 144 -6.66 -6.43 21.15
C ASP A 144 -7.31 -6.79 19.82
N LYS A 145 -7.01 -6.04 18.75
CA LYS A 145 -7.39 -6.39 17.38
C LYS A 145 -6.80 -7.74 16.98
N VAL A 146 -5.52 -7.97 17.28
CA VAL A 146 -4.85 -9.24 16.97
C VAL A 146 -5.56 -10.40 17.67
N LYS A 147 -5.81 -10.29 18.98
CA LYS A 147 -6.54 -11.31 19.75
C LYS A 147 -7.93 -11.57 19.19
N LEU A 148 -8.68 -10.51 18.89
CA LEU A 148 -10.05 -10.63 18.40
C LEU A 148 -10.11 -11.31 17.03
N LEU A 149 -9.17 -11.00 16.12
CA LEU A 149 -9.05 -11.70 14.84
C LEU A 149 -8.71 -13.19 15.04
N LEU A 150 -7.72 -13.49 15.88
CA LEU A 150 -7.30 -14.88 16.15
C LEU A 150 -8.41 -15.72 16.76
N THR A 151 -9.11 -15.21 17.78
CA THR A 151 -10.24 -15.91 18.43
C THR A 151 -11.42 -16.16 17.48
N ASN A 152 -11.49 -15.45 16.35
CA ASN A 152 -12.45 -15.71 15.28
C ASN A 152 -11.82 -16.48 14.10
N ASP A 153 -10.76 -17.25 14.36
CA ASP A 153 -10.07 -18.12 13.41
C ASP A 153 -9.56 -17.38 12.16
N ILE A 154 -9.05 -16.16 12.34
CA ILE A 154 -8.47 -15.35 11.26
C ILE A 154 -6.98 -15.14 11.57
N PRO A 155 -6.06 -15.82 10.87
CA PRO A 155 -4.63 -15.58 11.05
C PRO A 155 -4.25 -14.20 10.53
N ILE A 156 -3.16 -13.67 11.07
CA ILE A 156 -2.71 -12.32 10.77
C ILE A 156 -1.30 -12.37 10.22
N LEU A 157 -1.12 -11.79 9.05
CA LEU A 157 0.18 -11.56 8.45
C LEU A 157 0.61 -10.13 8.77
N THR A 158 1.83 -9.97 9.29
CA THR A 158 2.38 -8.66 9.68
C THR A 158 3.77 -8.46 9.09
N ARG A 159 4.17 -7.20 8.93
CA ARG A 159 5.55 -6.84 8.62
C ARG A 159 6.23 -6.28 9.86
N THR A 160 7.45 -6.73 10.10
CA THR A 160 8.24 -6.36 11.28
C THR A 160 9.72 -6.29 10.90
N TRP A 161 10.57 -5.79 11.79
CA TRP A 161 11.99 -6.12 11.70
C TRP A 161 12.23 -7.58 12.11
N VAL A 162 13.24 -8.22 11.52
CA VAL A 162 13.69 -9.57 11.95
C VAL A 162 14.02 -9.56 13.46
N LYS A 163 14.74 -8.54 13.93
CA LYS A 163 15.06 -8.29 15.34
C LYS A 163 15.43 -6.81 15.54
N GLU A 164 15.45 -6.33 16.78
CA GLU A 164 15.56 -4.89 17.12
C GLU A 164 16.85 -4.24 16.62
N ASP A 165 17.95 -5.00 16.58
CA ASP A 165 19.29 -4.57 16.16
C ASP A 165 19.62 -4.92 14.69
N TYR A 166 18.64 -5.41 13.91
CA TYR A 166 18.84 -5.84 12.54
C TYR A 166 17.69 -5.38 11.64
N PRO A 167 17.83 -4.19 11.01
CA PRO A 167 16.77 -3.50 10.25
C PRO A 167 16.60 -4.13 8.86
N VAL A 168 16.20 -5.40 8.86
CA VAL A 168 15.79 -6.17 7.68
C VAL A 168 14.31 -6.48 7.86
N GLY A 169 13.50 -6.02 6.91
CA GLY A 169 12.06 -6.21 6.92
C GLY A 169 11.70 -7.68 6.77
N HIS A 170 10.69 -8.12 7.51
CA HIS A 170 10.33 -9.52 7.65
C HIS A 170 8.83 -9.70 7.80
N PHE A 171 8.31 -10.76 7.20
CA PHE A 171 6.92 -11.15 7.36
C PHE A 171 6.77 -12.17 8.49
N ARG A 172 5.76 -12.00 9.33
CA ARG A 172 5.43 -12.91 10.42
C ARG A 172 3.95 -13.24 10.39
N ILE A 173 3.61 -14.51 10.58
CA ILE A 173 2.24 -14.95 10.80
C ILE A 173 2.01 -15.10 12.29
N ILE A 174 1.07 -14.35 12.86
CA ILE A 174 0.64 -14.55 14.24
C ILE A 174 -0.54 -15.53 14.24
N THR A 175 -0.47 -16.53 15.11
CA THR A 175 -1.43 -17.64 15.18
C THR A 175 -2.01 -17.87 16.56
N GLY A 176 -1.48 -17.24 17.60
CA GLY A 176 -2.01 -17.40 18.94
C GLY A 176 -1.54 -16.35 19.90
N TYR A 177 -2.12 -16.37 21.09
CA TYR A 177 -1.77 -15.48 22.18
C TYR A 177 -2.03 -16.19 23.52
N ASP A 178 -1.29 -15.78 24.54
CA ASP A 178 -1.46 -16.26 25.91
C ASP A 178 -1.17 -15.12 26.90
N ASP A 179 -2.21 -14.62 27.56
CA ASP A 179 -2.14 -13.52 28.51
C ASP A 179 -1.52 -13.91 29.85
N GLN A 180 -1.49 -15.20 30.19
CA GLN A 180 -0.82 -15.65 31.40
C GLN A 180 0.70 -15.50 31.27
N THR A 181 1.22 -15.70 30.05
CA THR A 181 2.65 -15.58 29.77
C THR A 181 3.02 -14.28 29.05
N GLY A 182 2.05 -13.51 28.56
CA GLY A 182 2.25 -12.26 27.84
C GLY A 182 2.89 -12.43 26.47
N ASN A 183 2.57 -13.52 25.76
CA ASN A 183 3.19 -13.87 24.48
C ASN A 183 2.19 -14.04 23.35
N PHE A 184 2.60 -13.65 22.14
CA PHE A 184 2.05 -14.18 20.90
C PHE A 184 2.75 -15.48 20.54
N THR A 185 2.03 -16.35 19.83
CA THR A 185 2.59 -17.46 19.08
C THR A 185 2.63 -17.08 17.61
N GLN A 186 3.76 -17.36 16.94
CA GLN A 186 3.99 -17.03 15.54
C GLN A 186 4.51 -18.24 14.76
N VAL A 187 4.28 -18.22 13.45
CA VAL A 187 4.98 -19.04 12.46
C VAL A 187 5.87 -18.10 11.64
N ASP A 188 7.18 -18.28 11.77
CA ASP A 188 8.21 -17.44 11.18
C ASP A 188 9.00 -18.24 10.14
N SER A 189 9.10 -17.74 8.90
CA SER A 189 9.76 -18.48 7.80
C SER A 189 11.28 -18.66 7.96
N ILE A 190 11.90 -17.98 8.92
CA ILE A 190 13.31 -18.19 9.34
C ILE A 190 13.33 -19.09 10.57
N GLY A 191 12.48 -18.77 11.54
CA GLY A 191 12.58 -19.24 12.91
C GLY A 191 11.70 -20.43 13.28
N GLY A 192 10.76 -20.84 12.43
CA GLY A 192 9.76 -21.86 12.72
C GLY A 192 8.65 -21.38 13.65
N TYR A 193 8.08 -22.31 14.42
CA TYR A 193 7.10 -21.99 15.45
C TYR A 193 7.77 -21.37 16.66
N GLN A 194 7.39 -20.15 17.02
CA GLN A 194 8.01 -19.41 18.11
C GLN A 194 6.98 -18.69 18.97
N ARG A 195 7.38 -18.38 20.21
CA ARG A 195 6.67 -17.42 21.05
C ARG A 195 7.43 -16.11 21.09
N ILE A 196 6.71 -15.00 21.14
CA ILE A 196 7.28 -13.66 21.25
C ILE A 196 6.51 -12.84 22.29
N PRO A 197 7.18 -12.19 23.25
CA PRO A 197 6.51 -11.30 24.19
C PRO A 197 5.79 -10.17 23.47
N TYR A 198 4.60 -9.80 23.95
CA TYR A 198 3.79 -8.75 23.33
C TYR A 198 4.56 -7.45 23.10
N GLN A 199 5.29 -6.98 24.10
CA GLN A 199 6.05 -5.74 23.98
C GLN A 199 7.16 -5.85 22.92
N ARG A 200 7.86 -6.99 22.88
CA ARG A 200 8.90 -7.21 21.86
C ARG A 200 8.30 -7.24 20.46
N PHE A 201 7.13 -7.87 20.28
CA PHE A 201 6.43 -7.84 19.00
C PHE A 201 6.05 -6.41 18.59
N LEU A 202 5.46 -5.63 19.51
CA LEU A 202 5.12 -4.23 19.25
C LEU A 202 6.33 -3.38 18.84
N ASN A 203 7.50 -3.58 19.48
CA ASN A 203 8.73 -2.87 19.12
C ASN A 203 9.20 -3.20 17.69
N LEU A 204 9.09 -4.47 17.28
CA LEU A 204 9.47 -4.89 15.93
C LEU A 204 8.45 -4.44 14.87
N TRP A 205 7.21 -4.19 15.28
CA TRP A 205 6.07 -3.87 14.40
C TRP A 205 5.83 -2.36 14.22
N GLN A 206 6.11 -1.56 15.26
CA GLN A 206 5.97 -0.10 15.23
C GLN A 206 6.59 0.55 13.98
N PRO A 207 7.81 0.18 13.53
CA PRO A 207 8.45 0.81 12.38
C PRO A 207 7.66 0.72 11.08
N PHE A 208 6.66 -0.17 11.04
CA PHE A 208 5.77 -0.42 9.93
C PHE A 208 4.33 0.05 10.17
N ASN A 209 4.13 1.12 10.95
CA ASN A 209 2.80 1.65 11.30
C ASN A 209 1.83 0.64 11.93
N TYR A 210 2.37 -0.43 12.53
CA TYR A 210 1.56 -1.56 12.98
C TYR A 210 0.68 -2.13 11.85
N GLU A 211 1.22 -2.25 10.63
CA GLU A 211 0.48 -2.78 9.50
C GLU A 211 0.23 -4.29 9.59
N TYR A 212 -0.97 -4.70 9.22
CA TYR A 212 -1.35 -6.10 9.15
C TYR A 212 -2.20 -6.37 7.92
N MET A 213 -2.19 -7.62 7.49
CA MET A 213 -3.12 -8.14 6.52
C MET A 213 -3.88 -9.33 7.09
N THR A 214 -5.19 -9.28 6.97
CA THR A 214 -6.05 -10.46 7.13
C THR A 214 -6.29 -11.08 5.76
N ILE A 215 -6.23 -12.40 5.65
CA ILE A 215 -6.63 -13.16 4.46
C ILE A 215 -7.66 -14.18 4.95
N THR A 216 -8.86 -14.17 4.36
CA THR A 216 -9.97 -15.00 4.84
C THR A 216 -10.96 -15.40 3.74
N SER A 217 -11.82 -16.37 4.05
CA SER A 217 -12.88 -16.77 3.13
C SER A 217 -14.00 -15.73 3.09
N PRO A 218 -14.80 -15.65 2.01
CA PRO A 218 -15.87 -14.65 1.90
C PRO A 218 -16.88 -14.68 3.06
N GLU A 219 -17.12 -15.85 3.66
CA GLU A 219 -18.04 -16.02 4.80
C GLU A 219 -17.55 -15.28 6.06
N LYS A 220 -16.24 -15.05 6.20
CA LYS A 220 -15.63 -14.34 7.32
C LYS A 220 -15.38 -12.86 7.05
N GLU A 221 -15.64 -12.37 5.84
CA GLU A 221 -15.46 -10.95 5.50
C GLU A 221 -16.21 -10.04 6.49
N ALA A 222 -17.48 -10.37 6.79
CA ALA A 222 -18.29 -9.56 7.69
C ALA A 222 -17.79 -9.61 9.15
N VAL A 223 -17.10 -10.68 9.56
CA VAL A 223 -16.41 -10.77 10.86
C VAL A 223 -15.22 -9.81 10.87
N VAL A 224 -14.36 -9.85 9.85
CA VAL A 224 -13.21 -8.94 9.75
C VAL A 224 -13.67 -7.48 9.75
N LYS A 225 -14.65 -7.13 8.92
CA LYS A 225 -15.21 -5.76 8.87
C LYS A 225 -15.75 -5.32 10.23
N LYS A 226 -16.39 -6.22 10.97
CA LYS A 226 -16.91 -5.90 12.32
C LYS A 226 -15.79 -5.67 13.33
N ILE A 227 -14.66 -6.37 13.20
CA ILE A 227 -13.48 -6.24 14.06
C ILE A 227 -12.70 -4.96 13.78
N ILE A 228 -12.41 -4.67 12.51
CA ILE A 228 -11.66 -3.46 12.12
C ILE A 228 -12.54 -2.19 12.18
N GLY A 229 -13.86 -2.35 12.20
CA GLY A 229 -14.81 -1.28 12.46
C GLY A 229 -14.80 -0.21 11.36
N GLU A 230 -14.63 1.05 11.72
CA GLU A 230 -14.58 2.16 10.76
C GLU A 230 -13.31 2.11 9.89
N GLU A 231 -12.27 1.40 10.33
CA GLU A 231 -11.05 1.16 9.55
C GLU A 231 -11.29 0.23 8.35
N VAL A 232 -12.53 -0.20 8.09
CA VAL A 232 -12.91 -0.69 6.75
C VAL A 232 -12.62 0.37 5.69
N ASP A 233 -12.84 1.65 6.00
CA ASP A 233 -12.35 2.76 5.19
C ASP A 233 -10.84 2.97 5.46
N GLU A 234 -10.03 2.84 4.41
CA GLU A 234 -8.58 2.96 4.51
C GLU A 234 -8.15 4.35 4.99
N SER A 235 -8.88 5.41 4.62
CA SER A 235 -8.58 6.77 5.06
C SER A 235 -8.78 6.92 6.58
N VAL A 236 -9.80 6.28 7.15
CA VAL A 236 -10.01 6.25 8.61
C VAL A 236 -8.88 5.47 9.30
N ALA A 237 -8.45 4.35 8.72
CA ALA A 237 -7.34 3.58 9.26
C ALA A 237 -6.03 4.40 9.31
N TRP A 238 -5.70 5.12 8.24
CA TRP A 238 -4.53 5.99 8.20
C TRP A 238 -4.66 7.22 9.10
N GLN A 239 -5.85 7.80 9.25
CA GLN A 239 -6.09 8.86 10.24
C GLN A 239 -5.84 8.37 11.67
N ASN A 240 -6.27 7.14 12.00
CA ASN A 240 -6.02 6.57 13.32
C ASN A 240 -4.54 6.20 13.52
N ALA A 241 -3.88 5.67 12.49
CA ALA A 241 -2.44 5.43 12.51
C ALA A 241 -1.65 6.73 12.76
N LEU A 242 -2.03 7.82 12.10
CA LEU A 242 -1.44 9.14 12.31
C LEU A 242 -1.61 9.62 13.76
N LYS A 243 -2.82 9.51 14.33
CA LYS A 243 -3.08 9.88 15.73
C LYS A 243 -2.24 9.05 16.70
N LYS A 244 -2.11 7.74 16.46
CA LYS A 244 -1.28 6.84 17.26
C LYS A 244 0.19 7.26 17.21
N ALA A 245 0.71 7.53 16.02
CA ALA A 245 2.09 7.95 15.83
C ALA A 245 2.40 9.33 16.47
N GLN A 246 1.44 10.26 16.44
CA GLN A 246 1.54 11.56 17.14
C GLN A 246 1.55 11.40 18.67
N LEU A 247 0.72 10.50 19.21
CA LEU A 247 0.73 10.17 20.63
C LEU A 247 2.08 9.56 21.03
N GLU A 248 2.59 8.60 20.27
CA GLU A 248 3.87 7.95 20.54
C GLU A 248 5.05 8.91 20.45
N GLU A 249 5.04 9.86 19.50
CA GLU A 249 6.02 10.96 19.44
C GLU A 249 5.98 11.79 20.73
N SER A 250 4.79 12.16 21.21
CA SER A 250 4.64 12.97 22.42
C SER A 250 5.18 12.28 23.68
N LEU A 251 5.12 10.94 23.73
CA LEU A 251 5.63 10.12 24.83
C LEU A 251 7.12 9.83 24.69
N HIS A 252 7.63 9.76 23.46
CA HIS A 252 8.99 9.38 23.13
C HIS A 252 9.59 10.29 22.04
N PRO A 253 9.87 11.57 22.35
CA PRO A 253 10.27 12.57 21.34
C PRO A 253 11.61 12.26 20.65
N ASP A 254 12.46 11.44 21.28
CA ASP A 254 13.73 11.01 20.69
C ASP A 254 13.56 9.84 19.70
N SER A 255 12.40 9.18 19.65
CA SER A 255 12.17 8.02 18.79
C SER A 255 11.98 8.44 17.33
N VAL A 256 12.65 7.73 16.43
CA VAL A 256 12.61 8.02 14.99
C VAL A 256 11.32 7.51 14.35
N PHE A 257 10.83 6.35 14.79
CA PHE A 257 9.74 5.66 14.11
C PHE A 257 8.38 6.33 14.24
N PRO A 258 7.98 6.95 15.37
CA PRO A 258 6.72 7.70 15.42
C PRO A 258 6.67 8.83 14.37
N LEU A 259 7.74 9.60 14.20
CA LEU A 259 7.83 10.61 13.14
C LEU A 259 7.81 9.98 11.74
N PHE A 260 8.60 8.92 11.50
CA PHE A 260 8.58 8.26 10.21
C PHE A 260 7.21 7.67 9.85
N ASN A 261 6.51 7.12 10.84
CA ASN A 261 5.15 6.61 10.72
C ASN A 261 4.16 7.71 10.33
N GLN A 262 4.28 8.90 10.92
CA GLN A 262 3.48 10.07 10.51
C GLN A 262 3.75 10.44 9.05
N SER A 263 5.00 10.42 8.59
CA SER A 263 5.33 10.69 7.18
C SER A 263 4.64 9.71 6.22
N VAL A 264 4.65 8.41 6.54
CA VAL A 264 3.93 7.36 5.77
C VAL A 264 2.42 7.61 5.83
N ALA A 265 1.85 7.85 7.00
CA ALA A 265 0.42 8.10 7.15
C ALA A 265 -0.06 9.34 6.37
N HIS A 266 0.71 10.44 6.42
CA HIS A 266 0.45 11.65 5.63
C HIS A 266 0.42 11.36 4.12
N TYR A 267 1.32 10.52 3.61
CA TYR A 267 1.30 10.12 2.19
C TYR A 267 -0.02 9.43 1.82
N HIS A 268 -0.46 8.45 2.60
CA HIS A 268 -1.71 7.73 2.34
C HIS A 268 -2.95 8.64 2.50
N LEU A 269 -2.86 9.67 3.34
CA LEU A 269 -3.89 10.71 3.48
C LEU A 269 -3.79 11.82 2.42
N ARG A 270 -2.88 11.69 1.44
CA ARG A 270 -2.62 12.66 0.37
C ARG A 270 -2.14 14.04 0.86
N GLN A 271 -1.57 14.07 2.06
CA GLN A 271 -0.93 15.22 2.70
C GLN A 271 0.56 15.21 2.36
N TYR A 272 0.87 15.40 1.08
CA TYR A 272 2.22 15.15 0.55
C TYR A 272 3.27 16.12 1.10
N THR A 273 2.91 17.38 1.33
CA THR A 273 3.81 18.39 1.93
C THR A 273 4.19 17.98 3.36
N GLU A 274 3.19 17.64 4.17
CA GLU A 274 3.40 17.19 5.55
C GLU A 274 4.23 15.90 5.61
N SER A 275 3.99 14.98 4.67
CA SER A 275 4.76 13.74 4.54
C SER A 275 6.26 13.99 4.38
N VAL A 276 6.66 14.90 3.48
CA VAL A 276 8.08 15.19 3.24
C VAL A 276 8.69 16.02 4.35
N GLU A 277 7.96 16.99 4.92
CA GLU A 277 8.46 17.82 6.03
C GLU A 277 8.74 16.99 7.29
N VAL A 278 7.88 16.03 7.60
CA VAL A 278 8.10 15.11 8.72
C VAL A 278 9.25 14.13 8.41
N PHE A 279 9.32 13.60 7.19
CA PHE A 279 10.42 12.73 6.77
C PHE A 279 11.79 13.40 6.91
N GLU A 280 11.92 14.66 6.50
CA GLU A 280 13.16 15.42 6.56
C GLU A 280 13.73 15.55 7.98
N LYS A 281 12.87 15.55 9.01
CA LYS A 281 13.30 15.59 10.43
C LYS A 281 14.05 14.32 10.85
N VAL A 282 13.74 13.19 10.23
CA VAL A 282 14.27 11.87 10.62
C VAL A 282 15.18 11.22 9.59
N GLU A 283 15.21 11.70 8.34
CA GLU A 283 15.91 11.07 7.22
C GLU A 283 17.34 10.64 7.57
N LYS A 284 18.12 11.52 8.22
CA LYS A 284 19.53 11.27 8.55
C LYS A 284 19.73 10.21 9.66
N ARG A 285 18.67 9.88 10.39
CA ARG A 285 18.66 8.91 11.51
C ARG A 285 18.06 7.56 11.12
N LEU A 286 17.44 7.47 9.93
CA LEU A 286 16.92 6.21 9.40
C LEU A 286 18.06 5.32 8.90
N THR A 287 17.85 4.02 9.02
CA THR A 287 18.76 3.02 8.45
C THR A 287 18.66 3.04 6.93
N SER A 288 19.74 2.69 6.24
CA SER A 288 19.79 2.65 4.76
C SER A 288 18.68 1.82 4.13
N ASN A 289 18.22 0.78 4.85
CA ASN A 289 17.26 -0.19 4.34
C ASN A 289 15.81 0.24 4.56
N THR A 290 15.55 1.31 5.30
CA THR A 290 14.17 1.74 5.59
C THR A 290 13.38 1.97 4.30
N LEU A 291 13.98 2.68 3.34
CA LEU A 291 13.37 2.94 2.03
C LEU A 291 13.41 1.73 1.07
N TRP A 292 13.91 0.58 1.50
CA TRP A 292 13.73 -0.67 0.74
C TRP A 292 12.34 -1.26 0.96
N TYR A 293 11.68 -0.87 2.05
CA TYR A 293 10.39 -1.44 2.45
C TYR A 293 9.27 -0.40 2.44
N GLN A 294 9.59 0.88 2.65
CA GLN A 294 8.62 1.97 2.75
C GLN A 294 9.08 3.16 1.90
N ILE A 295 8.48 3.28 0.71
CA ILE A 295 8.86 4.27 -0.32
C ILE A 295 7.94 5.49 -0.36
N GLU A 296 7.01 5.60 0.57
CA GLU A 296 6.02 6.67 0.67
C GLU A 296 6.65 8.08 0.65
N PRO A 297 7.80 8.36 1.30
CA PRO A 297 8.45 9.66 1.16
C PRO A 297 8.92 9.96 -0.28
N ILE A 298 9.39 8.95 -1.02
CA ILE A 298 9.79 9.10 -2.44
C ILE A 298 8.55 9.43 -3.27
N LEU A 299 7.46 8.69 -3.04
CA LEU A 299 6.18 8.91 -3.71
C LEU A 299 5.60 10.30 -3.38
N ALA A 300 5.72 10.77 -2.13
CA ALA A 300 5.30 12.12 -1.74
C ALA A 300 6.09 13.20 -2.51
N TYR A 301 7.43 13.10 -2.58
CA TYR A 301 8.22 14.02 -3.40
C TYR A 301 7.84 13.95 -4.89
N GLN A 302 7.46 12.77 -5.40
CA GLN A 302 7.00 12.61 -6.78
C GLN A 302 5.70 13.38 -7.02
N GLN A 303 4.72 13.30 -6.11
CA GLN A 303 3.47 14.06 -6.19
C GLN A 303 3.71 15.57 -6.13
N LEU A 304 4.69 16.00 -5.34
CA LEU A 304 5.14 17.40 -5.26
C LEU A 304 6.03 17.84 -6.43
N LYS A 305 6.29 16.96 -7.41
CA LYS A 305 7.17 17.22 -8.56
C LYS A 305 8.58 17.64 -8.17
N ASN A 306 9.06 17.25 -6.98
CA ASN A 306 10.44 17.47 -6.56
C ASN A 306 11.36 16.39 -7.16
N HIS A 307 11.62 16.53 -8.46
CA HIS A 307 12.40 15.56 -9.23
C HIS A 307 13.80 15.31 -8.66
N THR A 308 14.48 16.35 -8.18
CA THR A 308 15.82 16.23 -7.59
C THR A 308 15.80 15.30 -6.37
N ARG A 309 14.80 15.46 -5.49
CA ARG A 309 14.68 14.59 -4.31
C ARG A 309 14.33 13.16 -4.67
N VAL A 310 13.41 12.95 -5.61
CA VAL A 310 13.07 11.62 -6.12
C VAL A 310 14.31 10.90 -6.65
N LEU A 311 15.08 11.53 -7.54
CA LEU A 311 16.29 10.93 -8.10
C LEU A 311 17.33 10.66 -6.99
N SER A 312 17.54 11.59 -6.07
CA SER A 312 18.53 11.42 -4.99
C SER A 312 18.21 10.27 -4.03
N LEU A 313 16.93 10.08 -3.68
CA LEU A 313 16.51 9.01 -2.77
C LEU A 313 16.50 7.66 -3.46
N THR A 314 16.08 7.60 -4.73
CA THR A 314 16.17 6.35 -5.52
C THR A 314 17.61 5.93 -5.76
N ASP A 315 18.52 6.88 -6.04
CA ASP A 315 19.95 6.59 -6.14
C ASP A 315 20.51 6.00 -4.84
N ARG A 316 20.09 6.52 -3.67
CA ARG A 316 20.48 5.98 -2.36
C ARG A 316 20.01 4.54 -2.18
N VAL A 317 18.78 4.22 -2.57
CA VAL A 317 18.24 2.84 -2.48
C VAL A 317 19.06 1.89 -3.35
N PHE A 318 19.36 2.29 -4.59
CA PHE A 318 20.17 1.49 -5.51
C PHE A 318 21.62 1.32 -5.03
N GLN A 319 22.26 2.38 -4.55
CA GLN A 319 23.61 2.32 -3.98
C GLN A 319 23.68 1.48 -2.70
N GLY A 320 22.57 1.35 -1.96
CA GLY A 320 22.43 0.43 -0.85
C GLY A 320 22.41 -1.05 -1.26
N GLY A 321 22.27 -1.37 -2.55
CA GLY A 321 22.28 -2.74 -3.06
C GLY A 321 20.88 -3.32 -3.34
N ASN A 322 19.81 -2.53 -3.23
CA ASN A 322 18.47 -2.91 -3.68
C ASN A 322 18.23 -2.43 -5.12
N ILE A 323 19.02 -2.96 -6.06
CA ILE A 323 18.99 -2.49 -7.46
C ILE A 323 17.85 -3.09 -8.28
N ALA A 324 17.23 -4.20 -7.86
CA ALA A 324 16.15 -4.83 -8.61
C ALA A 324 14.76 -4.37 -8.14
N PHE A 325 14.66 -3.12 -7.70
CA PHE A 325 13.41 -2.50 -7.23
C PHE A 325 12.68 -1.82 -8.40
N SER A 326 11.80 -2.58 -9.07
CA SER A 326 11.12 -2.18 -10.31
C SER A 326 10.31 -0.88 -10.20
N GLU A 327 9.63 -0.65 -9.08
CA GLU A 327 8.78 0.52 -8.83
C GLU A 327 9.60 1.81 -8.87
N LEU A 328 10.82 1.80 -8.33
CA LEU A 328 11.70 2.97 -8.33
C LEU A 328 12.14 3.34 -9.75
N TYR A 329 12.33 2.37 -10.63
CA TYR A 329 12.61 2.64 -12.04
C TYR A 329 11.40 3.25 -12.76
N ILE A 330 10.19 2.81 -12.44
CA ILE A 330 8.97 3.44 -12.98
C ILE A 330 8.91 4.91 -12.54
N ILE A 331 9.10 5.18 -11.24
CA ILE A 331 9.09 6.53 -10.68
C ILE A 331 10.13 7.42 -11.36
N ARG A 332 11.36 6.93 -11.55
CA ARG A 332 12.43 7.66 -12.24
C ARG A 332 12.11 7.91 -13.72
N GLY A 333 11.51 6.92 -14.39
CA GLY A 333 11.08 7.08 -15.77
C GLY A 333 10.02 8.17 -15.94
N GLU A 334 9.07 8.26 -15.02
CA GLU A 334 8.07 9.33 -14.97
C GLU A 334 8.71 10.71 -14.72
N VAL A 335 9.70 10.79 -13.84
CA VAL A 335 10.49 12.03 -13.65
C VAL A 335 11.19 12.45 -14.95
N TYR A 336 11.81 11.53 -15.67
CA TYR A 336 12.47 11.85 -16.93
C TYR A 336 11.48 12.25 -18.04
N LEU A 337 10.28 11.68 -18.06
CA LEU A 337 9.21 12.14 -18.95
C LEU A 337 8.79 13.57 -18.65
N ASP A 338 8.59 13.93 -17.38
CA ASP A 338 8.25 15.31 -16.98
C ASP A 338 9.35 16.30 -17.42
N GLN A 339 10.59 15.86 -17.52
CA GLN A 339 11.75 16.65 -17.99
C GLN A 339 11.92 16.64 -19.51
N GLY A 340 11.06 15.95 -20.26
CA GLY A 340 11.18 15.79 -21.71
C GLY A 340 12.30 14.84 -22.15
N ASN A 341 12.96 14.14 -21.22
CA ASN A 341 14.03 13.21 -21.52
C ASN A 341 13.49 11.79 -21.80
N ARG A 342 12.86 11.63 -22.97
CA ARG A 342 12.23 10.37 -23.39
C ARG A 342 13.20 9.20 -23.42
N GLU A 343 14.44 9.41 -23.86
CA GLU A 343 15.44 8.33 -23.91
C GLU A 343 15.81 7.82 -22.51
N ALA A 344 15.99 8.71 -21.54
CA ALA A 344 16.25 8.30 -20.16
C ALA A 344 15.03 7.59 -19.56
N ALA A 345 13.83 8.10 -19.80
CA ALA A 345 12.60 7.46 -19.35
C ALA A 345 12.46 6.02 -19.89
N GLN A 346 12.72 5.82 -21.18
CA GLN A 346 12.66 4.50 -21.81
C GLN A 346 13.63 3.53 -21.15
N ARG A 347 14.88 3.94 -20.89
CA ARG A 347 15.87 3.09 -20.22
C ARG A 347 15.43 2.66 -18.82
N GLU A 348 14.78 3.55 -18.07
CA GLU A 348 14.27 3.20 -16.74
C GLU A 348 13.07 2.25 -16.83
N PHE A 349 12.12 2.46 -17.74
CA PHE A 349 11.01 1.52 -17.94
C PHE A 349 11.47 0.14 -18.45
N GLU A 350 12.52 0.09 -19.27
CA GLU A 350 13.15 -1.16 -19.69
C GLU A 350 13.75 -1.92 -18.51
N LYS A 351 14.42 -1.23 -17.57
CA LYS A 351 14.91 -1.85 -16.32
C LYS A 351 13.77 -2.31 -15.43
N ALA A 352 12.72 -1.51 -15.26
CA ALA A 352 11.54 -1.89 -14.47
C ALA A 352 10.95 -3.22 -14.96
N TYR A 353 10.79 -3.35 -16.28
CA TYR A 353 10.28 -4.57 -16.92
C TYR A 353 11.28 -5.73 -16.87
N GLN A 354 12.59 -5.46 -16.98
CA GLN A 354 13.64 -6.46 -16.84
C GLN A 354 13.63 -7.10 -15.44
N TYR A 355 13.53 -6.28 -14.39
CA TYR A 355 13.53 -6.75 -13.00
C TYR A 355 12.18 -7.36 -12.60
N ASN A 356 11.06 -6.86 -13.13
CA ASN A 356 9.76 -7.46 -12.90
C ASN A 356 8.87 -7.41 -14.14
N ARG A 357 8.93 -8.49 -14.93
CA ARG A 357 8.09 -8.66 -16.12
C ARG A 357 6.60 -8.89 -15.81
N ASN A 358 6.30 -9.27 -14.56
CA ASN A 358 4.94 -9.54 -14.12
C ASN A 358 4.26 -8.28 -13.56
N LEU A 359 5.02 -7.22 -13.27
CA LEU A 359 4.50 -5.94 -12.81
C LEU A 359 3.73 -5.25 -13.96
N PRO A 360 2.39 -5.13 -13.90
CA PRO A 360 1.60 -4.62 -15.02
C PRO A 360 2.00 -3.20 -15.42
N GLN A 361 2.28 -2.34 -14.44
CA GLN A 361 2.67 -0.95 -14.67
C GLN A 361 3.99 -0.83 -15.45
N ALA A 362 4.97 -1.71 -15.20
CA ALA A 362 6.24 -1.70 -15.94
C ALA A 362 6.01 -1.99 -17.42
N LYS A 363 5.17 -2.99 -17.73
CA LYS A 363 4.79 -3.36 -19.10
C LYS A 363 4.00 -2.24 -19.78
N GLU A 364 3.05 -1.63 -19.08
CA GLU A 364 2.23 -0.53 -19.58
C GLU A 364 3.11 0.67 -19.97
N LYS A 365 3.96 1.14 -19.05
CA LYS A 365 4.85 2.30 -19.28
C LYS A 365 5.85 2.07 -20.42
N LEU A 366 6.40 0.85 -20.51
CA LEU A 366 7.32 0.50 -21.59
C LEU A 366 6.62 0.46 -22.96
N ASN A 367 5.38 -0.02 -23.02
CA ASN A 367 4.61 -0.01 -24.26
C ASN A 367 4.20 1.41 -24.65
N SER A 368 3.69 2.20 -23.69
CA SER A 368 3.24 3.57 -23.96
C SER A 368 4.36 4.43 -24.51
N ILE A 369 5.59 4.30 -23.99
CA ILE A 369 6.71 5.11 -24.48
C ILE A 369 7.18 4.66 -25.87
N ARG A 370 7.03 3.39 -26.24
CA ARG A 370 7.43 2.87 -27.57
C ARG A 370 6.42 3.15 -28.68
N SER A 371 5.17 3.43 -28.33
CA SER A 371 4.09 3.73 -29.28
C SER A 371 4.03 5.21 -29.72
N ILE A 372 4.88 6.06 -29.14
CA ILE A 372 5.04 7.49 -29.46
C ILE A 372 6.32 7.66 -30.26
#